data_AF-A0A6H9Q540-F1
#
_entry.id   AF-A0A6H9Q540-F1
#
_cell.length_a   1.000
_cell.length_b   1.000
_cell.length_c   1.000
_cell.angle_alpha   90.00
_cell.angle_beta   90.00
_cell.angle_gamma   90.00
#
_symmetry.space_group_name_H-M   'P 1'
#
loop_
_entity.id
_entity.type
_entity.pdbx_description
1 polymer ?
#
loop_
_entity_poly.entity_id
_entity_poly.type
_entity_poly.pdbx_seq_one_letter_code
_entity_poly.pdbx_strand_id
1 'polypeptide(L)'
;MIENTANKKISSIFLIAVVFYIWHMTIPALGYKTPTVLFIGCVLLLYAYIFAKNRIINNDIGLIFSILGLYFLALVYSGTTNLAIKIYQILQMGLYPLLILYVAKYGNERQVRFLLGAVIGSYVFTSITTYAGCIIYPGAARTLALPEEEMGADVFALYKMANIGNLTFTYSLVLLIPQLIFLIKSRIVKRLISIAMLVVLVMTILKTEYTTALLLMAISFLLFFMPIHITRKHILGLIVVAGIIFIFSKLFISDLLIGISSSVGSETMAARLNDLGMLLKNGMTSADEGDIGSRMELYKMSIQSFLESPLCGGIKSIGGHSLFFDSLGRFGLLGLAAFIISYKKIWNEFYKPFSVAPYYGYLLFSFILVIVMAILNPKDNLGVITFTIPLFALFYNQQYESSLDRQ
;
A
#
# COMPACT_ATOMS: atom_id res chain seq x y z
N MET A 1 -11.37 -21.87 19.39
CA MET A 1 -11.38 -21.98 20.85
C MET A 1 -11.04 -20.61 21.42
N ILE A 2 -12.07 -19.83 21.78
CA ILE A 2 -11.91 -18.52 22.41
C ILE A 2 -12.37 -18.72 23.86
N GLU A 3 -11.42 -18.79 24.78
CA GLU A 3 -11.69 -18.74 26.21
C GLU A 3 -12.32 -17.39 26.55
N ASN A 4 -13.41 -17.47 27.29
CA ASN A 4 -14.17 -16.35 27.82
C ASN A 4 -13.32 -15.60 28.86
N THR A 5 -12.45 -14.70 28.39
CA THR A 5 -11.65 -13.83 29.27
C THR A 5 -12.39 -12.53 29.46
N ALA A 6 -12.84 -12.31 30.70
CA ALA A 6 -13.51 -11.10 31.17
C ALA A 6 -12.89 -9.81 30.59
N ASN A 7 -13.67 -9.14 29.75
CA ASN A 7 -13.76 -7.68 29.54
C ASN A 7 -12.45 -6.85 29.60
N LYS A 8 -11.38 -7.27 28.91
CA LYS A 8 -10.21 -6.40 28.70
C LYS A 8 -10.46 -5.47 27.51
N LYS A 9 -11.28 -4.44 27.74
CA LYS A 9 -11.54 -3.36 26.78
C LYS A 9 -10.26 -2.56 26.52
N ILE A 10 -10.00 -2.21 25.25
CA ILE A 10 -8.91 -1.29 24.89
C ILE A 10 -9.17 0.08 25.54
N SER A 11 -8.16 0.69 26.17
CA SER A 11 -8.33 2.00 26.81
C SER A 11 -8.52 3.12 25.79
N SER A 12 -9.26 4.17 26.15
CA SER A 12 -9.46 5.34 25.27
C SER A 12 -8.15 6.06 24.97
N ILE A 13 -7.23 6.15 25.94
CA ILE A 13 -5.91 6.77 25.77
C ILE A 13 -5.10 6.01 24.71
N PHE A 14 -5.12 4.68 24.75
CA PHE A 14 -4.45 3.88 23.73
C PHE A 14 -5.06 4.11 22.35
N LEU A 15 -6.39 4.12 22.23
CA LEU A 15 -7.05 4.40 20.95
C LEU A 15 -6.68 5.78 20.38
N ILE A 16 -6.60 6.81 21.23
CA ILE A 16 -6.17 8.15 20.82
C ILE A 16 -4.72 8.11 20.33
N ALA A 17 -3.82 7.41 21.02
CA ALA A 17 -2.43 7.24 20.59
C ALA A 17 -2.33 6.50 19.25
N VAL A 18 -3.15 5.47 19.03
CA VAL A 18 -3.22 4.75 17.74
C VAL A 18 -3.72 5.68 16.63
N VAL A 19 -4.77 6.46 16.88
CA VAL A 19 -5.27 7.44 15.90
C VAL A 19 -4.21 8.48 15.57
N PHE A 20 -3.53 9.03 16.59
CA PHE A 20 -2.44 9.98 16.39
C PHE A 20 -1.32 9.37 15.55
N TYR A 21 -0.91 8.13 15.85
CA TYR A 21 0.11 7.42 15.07
C TYR A 21 -0.31 7.24 13.60
N ILE A 22 -1.54 6.78 13.35
CA ILE A 22 -2.07 6.62 11.98
C ILE A 22 -2.12 7.96 11.26
N TRP A 23 -2.61 9.00 11.91
CA TRP A 23 -2.74 10.33 11.31
C TRP A 23 -1.38 10.94 11.03
N HIS A 24 -0.40 10.78 11.91
CA HIS A 24 0.98 11.20 11.65
C HIS A 24 1.53 10.55 10.36
N MET A 25 1.22 9.28 10.13
CA MET A 25 1.71 8.54 8.95
C MET A 25 0.89 8.79 7.67
N THR A 26 -0.36 9.24 7.78
CA THR A 26 -1.29 9.38 6.63
C THR A 26 -1.63 10.83 6.26
N ILE A 27 -1.36 11.79 7.15
CA ILE A 27 -1.59 13.23 6.95
C ILE A 27 -0.20 13.90 6.87
N PRO A 28 0.33 14.13 5.65
CA PRO A 28 1.68 14.70 5.45
C PRO A 28 1.97 15.96 6.27
N ALA A 29 1.00 16.87 6.40
CA ALA A 29 1.19 18.11 7.16
C ALA A 29 1.32 17.85 8.66
N LEU A 30 0.57 16.89 9.20
CA LEU A 30 0.70 16.49 10.60
C LEU A 30 2.04 15.78 10.82
N GLY A 31 2.40 14.85 9.93
CA GLY A 31 3.69 14.16 9.96
C GLY A 31 4.87 15.14 10.00
N TYR A 32 4.83 16.15 9.14
CA TYR A 32 5.87 17.17 9.05
C TYR A 32 5.91 18.13 10.26
N LYS A 33 4.75 18.56 10.77
CA LYS A 33 4.68 19.51 11.91
C LYS A 33 4.92 18.86 13.26
N THR A 34 4.82 17.54 13.36
CA THR A 34 5.00 16.84 14.64
C THR A 34 6.48 16.79 15.01
N PRO A 35 6.89 17.29 16.19
CA PRO A 35 8.26 17.13 16.65
C PRO A 35 8.65 15.66 16.76
N THR A 36 9.81 15.28 16.22
CA THR A 36 10.28 13.88 16.19
C THR A 36 10.28 13.23 17.57
N VAL A 37 10.68 13.96 18.62
CA VAL A 37 10.71 13.47 20.02
C VAL A 37 9.31 13.07 20.49
N LEU A 38 8.29 13.86 20.16
CA LEU A 38 6.91 13.57 20.52
C LEU A 38 6.39 12.33 19.78
N PHE A 39 6.75 12.17 18.51
CA PHE A 39 6.36 10.98 17.75
C PHE A 39 7.08 9.70 18.22
N ILE A 40 8.37 9.80 18.57
CA ILE A 40 9.12 8.71 19.22
C ILE A 40 8.42 8.31 20.53
N GLY A 41 8.05 9.29 21.37
CA GLY A 41 7.32 9.05 22.61
C GLY A 41 6.00 8.30 22.38
N CYS A 42 5.25 8.65 21.33
CA CYS A 42 4.03 7.95 20.95
C CYS A 42 4.30 6.48 20.54
N VAL A 43 5.29 6.24 19.69
CA VAL A 43 5.67 4.88 19.25
C VAL A 43 6.06 4.02 20.44
N LEU A 44 6.92 4.53 21.33
CA LEU A 44 7.35 3.83 22.53
C LEU A 44 6.20 3.55 23.50
N LEU A 45 5.30 4.52 23.69
CA LEU A 45 4.10 4.35 24.53
C LEU A 45 3.21 3.24 24.00
N LEU A 46 3.00 3.17 22.68
CA LEU A 46 2.17 2.12 22.06
C LEU A 46 2.80 0.74 22.26
N TYR A 47 4.11 0.60 22.05
CA TYR A 47 4.81 -0.65 22.36
C TYR A 47 4.72 -1.02 23.84
N ALA A 48 5.03 -0.09 24.74
CA ALA A 48 4.99 -0.33 26.19
C ALA A 48 3.60 -0.74 26.65
N TYR A 49 2.55 -0.10 26.15
CA TYR A 49 1.17 -0.44 26.48
C TYR A 49 0.81 -1.87 26.03
N ILE A 50 1.17 -2.23 24.78
CA ILE A 50 0.88 -3.56 24.24
C ILE A 50 1.63 -4.64 25.02
N PHE A 51 2.91 -4.45 25.30
CA PHE A 51 3.71 -5.42 26.06
C PHE A 51 3.32 -5.50 27.54
N ALA A 52 2.91 -4.40 28.18
CA ALA A 52 2.47 -4.42 29.59
C ALA A 52 1.11 -5.12 29.77
N LYS A 53 0.18 -4.92 28.84
CA LYS A 53 -1.17 -5.52 28.91
C LYS A 53 -1.22 -6.97 28.45
N ASN A 54 -0.25 -7.40 27.65
CA ASN A 54 -0.31 -8.65 26.92
C ASN A 54 0.91 -9.50 27.31
N ARG A 55 0.66 -10.70 27.86
CA ARG A 55 1.61 -11.81 27.76
C ARG A 55 1.60 -12.29 26.30
N ILE A 56 1.95 -11.43 25.35
CA ILE A 56 2.25 -11.86 23.98
C ILE A 56 3.47 -12.76 24.10
N ILE A 57 3.16 -14.05 24.03
CA ILE A 57 4.09 -15.17 24.00
C ILE A 57 4.93 -15.02 22.72
N ASN A 58 6.20 -15.44 22.78
CA ASN A 58 7.25 -15.38 21.74
C ASN A 58 6.82 -15.51 20.25
N ASN A 59 5.66 -16.11 19.96
CA ASN A 59 5.14 -16.35 18.62
C ASN A 59 4.80 -15.08 17.82
N ASP A 60 4.13 -14.08 18.41
CA ASP A 60 3.77 -12.86 17.65
C ASP A 60 5.01 -11.98 17.37
N ILE A 61 5.99 -12.01 18.27
CA ILE A 61 7.27 -11.34 18.07
C ILE A 61 8.01 -11.97 16.89
N GLY A 62 8.15 -13.30 16.86
CA GLY A 62 8.77 -14.02 15.75
C GLY A 62 8.06 -13.77 14.41
N LEU A 63 6.73 -13.60 14.43
CA LEU A 63 5.93 -13.18 13.29
C LEU A 63 6.29 -11.77 12.81
N ILE A 64 6.39 -10.79 13.71
CA ILE A 64 6.76 -9.41 13.36
C ILE A 64 8.17 -9.36 12.78
N PHE A 65 9.13 -10.07 13.38
CA PHE A 65 10.49 -10.19 12.83
C PHE A 65 10.49 -10.77 11.41
N SER A 66 9.66 -11.79 11.17
CA SER A 66 9.53 -12.40 9.84
C SER A 66 8.93 -11.45 8.81
N ILE A 67 7.96 -10.61 9.22
CA ILE A 67 7.34 -9.59 8.35
C ILE A 67 8.33 -8.46 8.02
N LEU A 68 9.20 -8.10 8.96
CA LEU A 68 10.19 -7.03 8.81
C LEU A 68 11.52 -7.51 8.22
N GLY A 69 11.62 -8.74 7.71
CA GLY A 69 12.87 -9.34 7.25
C GLY A 69 13.66 -8.46 6.26
N LEU A 70 12.98 -7.84 5.30
CA LEU A 70 13.61 -6.92 4.33
C LEU A 70 14.18 -5.66 4.99
N TYR A 71 13.55 -5.16 6.05
CA TYR A 71 14.05 -3.99 6.78
C TYR A 71 15.29 -4.34 7.61
N PHE A 72 15.34 -5.53 8.20
CA PHE A 72 16.53 -6.02 8.90
C PHE A 72 17.69 -6.27 7.92
N LEU A 73 17.43 -6.84 6.75
CA LEU A 73 18.46 -6.96 5.71
C LEU A 73 18.95 -5.59 5.25
N ALA A 74 18.04 -4.64 5.00
CA ALA A 74 18.40 -3.28 4.65
C ALA A 74 19.25 -2.62 5.73
N LEU A 75 18.98 -2.87 7.02
CA LEU A 75 19.81 -2.38 8.11
C LEU A 75 21.24 -2.93 8.01
N VAL A 76 21.39 -4.25 7.90
CA VAL A 76 22.69 -4.94 7.84
C VAL A 76 23.53 -4.49 6.64
N TYR A 77 22.90 -4.35 5.47
CA TYR A 77 23.59 -4.02 4.21
C TYR A 77 23.76 -2.52 3.96
N SER A 78 23.06 -1.65 4.70
CA SER A 78 23.12 -0.19 4.44
C SER A 78 24.47 0.44 4.78
N GLY A 79 25.32 -0.22 5.59
CA GLY A 79 26.60 0.33 6.04
C GLY A 79 26.48 1.69 6.74
N THR A 80 25.28 2.04 7.23
CA THR A 80 24.96 3.40 7.69
C THR A 80 25.60 3.71 9.03
N THR A 81 26.05 4.96 9.19
CA THR A 81 26.51 5.50 10.48
C THR A 81 25.35 5.80 11.43
N ASN A 82 24.11 5.93 10.93
CA ASN A 82 22.93 6.34 11.70
C ASN A 82 22.02 5.16 12.08
N LEU A 83 22.59 4.18 12.79
CA LEU A 83 21.90 2.97 13.27
C LEU A 83 20.58 3.26 14.00
N ALA A 84 20.56 4.28 14.86
CA ALA A 84 19.39 4.66 15.65
C ALA A 84 18.18 5.03 14.78
N ILE A 85 18.39 5.75 13.67
CA ILE A 85 17.32 6.15 12.74
C ILE A 85 16.71 4.92 12.06
N LYS A 86 17.55 3.96 11.64
CA LYS A 86 17.08 2.73 10.99
C LYS A 86 16.31 1.84 11.97
N ILE A 87 16.80 1.68 13.19
CA ILE A 87 16.07 0.95 14.25
C ILE A 87 14.71 1.62 14.50
N TYR A 88 14.69 2.95 14.58
CA TYR A 88 13.44 3.69 14.74
C TYR A 88 12.47 3.46 13.58
N GLN A 89 12.94 3.45 12.32
CA GLN A 89 12.11 3.12 11.15
C GLN A 89 11.55 1.70 11.23
N ILE A 90 12.35 0.72 11.67
CA ILE A 90 11.90 -0.68 11.88
C ILE A 90 10.80 -0.72 12.95
N LEU A 91 10.97 0.00 14.06
CA LEU A 91 9.97 0.08 15.12
C LEU A 91 8.68 0.75 14.64
N GLN A 92 8.77 1.82 13.85
CA GLN A 92 7.59 2.42 13.24
C GLN A 92 6.85 1.40 12.36
N MET A 93 7.54 0.69 11.48
CA MET A 93 6.92 -0.28 10.56
C MET A 93 6.38 -1.52 11.26
N GLY A 94 7.06 -2.00 12.31
CA GLY A 94 6.63 -3.13 13.12
C GLY A 94 5.38 -2.87 13.95
N LEU A 95 5.03 -1.60 14.16
CA LEU A 95 3.86 -1.24 14.93
C LEU A 95 2.54 -1.57 14.22
N TYR A 96 2.49 -1.47 12.89
CA TYR A 96 1.28 -1.81 12.11
C TYR A 96 0.77 -3.25 12.34
N PRO A 97 1.56 -4.31 12.09
CA PRO A 97 1.11 -5.68 12.33
C PRO A 97 0.83 -5.94 13.82
N LEU A 98 1.61 -5.34 14.73
CA LEU A 98 1.38 -5.50 16.16
C LEU A 98 0.05 -4.89 16.61
N LEU A 99 -0.27 -3.69 16.12
CA LEU A 99 -1.52 -2.98 16.45
C LEU A 99 -2.73 -3.75 15.97
N ILE A 100 -2.73 -4.30 14.76
CA ILE A 100 -3.89 -5.06 14.29
C ILE A 100 -4.07 -6.35 15.10
N LEU A 101 -3.00 -7.06 15.47
CA LEU A 101 -3.10 -8.28 16.26
C LEU A 101 -3.69 -7.97 17.65
N TYR A 102 -3.27 -6.84 18.23
CA TYR A 102 -3.83 -6.36 19.49
C TYR A 102 -5.32 -5.98 19.36
N VAL A 103 -5.69 -5.26 18.30
CA VAL A 103 -7.07 -4.86 18.03
C VAL A 103 -7.96 -6.07 17.73
N ALA A 104 -7.48 -7.05 16.96
CA ALA A 104 -8.21 -8.28 16.67
C ALA A 104 -8.51 -9.10 17.93
N LYS A 105 -7.58 -9.09 18.89
CA LYS A 105 -7.70 -9.86 20.14
C LYS A 105 -8.56 -9.18 21.21
N TYR A 106 -8.54 -7.85 21.30
CA TYR A 106 -9.15 -7.11 22.42
C TYR A 106 -10.15 -6.02 22.01
N GLY A 107 -10.22 -5.69 20.72
CA GLY A 107 -11.09 -4.64 20.21
C GLY A 107 -12.54 -5.10 20.10
N ASN A 108 -13.46 -4.33 20.67
CA ASN A 108 -14.89 -4.52 20.41
C ASN A 108 -15.35 -3.80 19.14
N GLU A 109 -16.59 -4.04 18.72
CA GLU A 109 -17.16 -3.46 17.49
C GLU A 109 -17.07 -1.94 17.44
N ARG A 110 -17.41 -1.27 18.55
CA ARG A 110 -17.35 0.20 18.63
C ARG A 110 -15.94 0.73 18.41
N GLN A 111 -14.93 0.04 18.93
CA GLN A 111 -13.53 0.43 18.82
C GLN A 111 -12.98 0.17 17.41
N VAL A 112 -13.29 -0.98 16.81
CA VAL A 112 -12.94 -1.29 15.42
C VAL A 112 -13.57 -0.27 14.47
N ARG A 113 -14.86 0.04 14.65
CA ARG A 113 -15.56 1.05 13.85
C ARG A 113 -14.95 2.45 14.02
N PHE A 114 -14.59 2.84 15.24
CA PHE A 114 -13.92 4.11 15.52
C PHE A 114 -12.56 4.20 14.82
N LEU A 115 -11.71 3.18 14.96
CA LEU A 115 -10.41 3.14 14.31
C LEU A 115 -10.54 3.15 12.79
N LEU A 116 -11.46 2.36 12.22
CA LEU A 116 -11.70 2.35 10.78
C LEU A 116 -12.16 3.72 10.29
N GLY A 117 -13.07 4.37 11.03
CA GLY A 117 -13.50 5.73 10.74
C GLY A 117 -12.35 6.75 10.76
N ALA A 118 -11.44 6.64 11.74
CA ALA A 118 -10.26 7.50 11.83
C ALA A 118 -9.28 7.28 10.67
N VAL A 119 -9.06 6.03 10.25
CA VAL A 119 -8.21 5.68 9.10
C VAL A 119 -8.82 6.18 7.80
N ILE A 120 -10.09 5.86 7.53
CA ILE A 120 -10.78 6.32 6.31
C ILE A 120 -10.86 7.84 6.29
N GLY A 121 -11.13 8.47 7.43
CA GLY A 121 -11.16 9.92 7.59
C GLY A 121 -9.85 10.57 7.18
N SER A 122 -8.70 10.03 7.60
CA SER A 122 -7.40 10.58 7.21
C SER A 122 -7.10 10.37 5.73
N TYR A 123 -7.43 9.19 5.16
CA TYR A 123 -7.28 8.97 3.71
C TYR A 123 -8.13 9.91 2.88
N VAL A 124 -9.40 10.13 3.25
CA VAL A 124 -10.29 11.06 2.53
C VAL A 124 -9.81 12.50 2.68
N PHE A 125 -9.46 12.93 3.89
CA PHE A 125 -8.93 14.28 4.14
C PHE A 125 -7.65 14.55 3.35
N THR A 126 -6.68 13.63 3.40
CA THR A 126 -5.45 13.74 2.62
C THR A 126 -5.72 13.66 1.12
N SER A 127 -6.71 12.88 0.67
CA SER A 127 -7.08 12.81 -0.75
C SER A 127 -7.60 14.15 -1.28
N ILE A 128 -8.51 14.80 -0.55
CA ILE A 128 -9.07 16.11 -0.90
C ILE A 128 -7.98 17.17 -0.97
N THR A 129 -7.12 17.24 0.06
CA THR A 129 -6.03 18.22 0.12
C THR A 129 -4.94 17.94 -0.93
N THR A 130 -4.64 16.68 -1.22
CA THR A 130 -3.74 16.29 -2.32
C THR A 130 -4.30 16.70 -3.67
N TYR A 131 -5.59 16.46 -3.92
CA TYR A 131 -6.25 16.86 -5.16
C TYR A 131 -6.18 18.38 -5.36
N ALA A 132 -6.57 19.16 -4.34
CA ALA A 132 -6.47 20.62 -4.37
C ALA A 132 -5.02 21.10 -4.53
N GLY A 133 -4.09 20.50 -3.79
CA GLY A 133 -2.66 20.82 -3.86
C GLY A 133 -2.06 20.55 -5.24
N CYS A 134 -2.47 19.47 -5.92
CA CYS A 134 -2.01 19.17 -7.27
C CYS A 134 -2.67 20.04 -8.36
N ILE A 135 -3.79 20.72 -8.06
CA ILE A 135 -4.33 21.78 -8.92
C ILE A 135 -3.44 23.02 -8.84
N ILE A 136 -3.07 23.42 -7.61
CA ILE A 136 -2.24 24.61 -7.36
C ILE A 136 -0.79 24.38 -7.81
N TYR A 137 -0.26 23.18 -7.54
CA TYR A 137 1.10 22.76 -7.83
C TYR A 137 1.08 21.49 -8.70
N PRO A 138 0.88 21.62 -10.03
CA PRO A 138 0.92 20.48 -10.95
C PRO A 138 2.20 19.65 -10.77
N GLY A 139 2.05 18.32 -10.66
CA GLY A 139 3.18 17.41 -10.47
C GLY A 139 3.72 17.32 -9.04
N ALA A 140 3.23 18.09 -8.06
CA ALA A 140 3.78 18.10 -6.69
C ALA A 140 3.85 16.72 -6.02
N ALA A 141 2.82 15.88 -6.20
CA ALA A 141 2.82 14.52 -5.68
C ALA A 141 3.96 13.65 -6.24
N ARG A 142 4.38 13.90 -7.49
CA ARG A 142 5.50 13.25 -8.17
C ARG A 142 6.84 13.81 -7.74
N THR A 143 6.95 15.13 -7.63
CA THR A 143 8.13 15.77 -7.07
C THR A 143 8.44 15.24 -5.68
N LEU A 144 7.41 15.07 -4.82
CA LEU A 144 7.51 14.45 -3.49
C LEU A 144 8.02 13.00 -3.46
N ALA A 145 8.23 12.35 -4.61
CA ALA A 145 8.86 11.04 -4.70
C ALA A 145 10.40 11.11 -4.79
N LEU A 146 10.95 12.27 -5.14
CA LEU A 146 12.39 12.52 -5.20
C LEU A 146 13.00 12.64 -3.79
N PRO A 147 14.30 12.33 -3.62
CA PRO A 147 15.04 12.67 -2.41
C PRO A 147 14.95 14.17 -2.10
N GLU A 148 14.93 14.52 -0.81
CA GLU A 148 14.84 15.92 -0.36
C GLU A 148 16.01 16.77 -0.88
N GLU A 149 17.20 16.18 -0.98
CA GLU A 149 18.41 16.84 -1.52
C GLU A 149 18.26 17.27 -2.98
N GLU A 150 17.55 16.49 -3.79
CA GLU A 150 17.30 16.80 -5.21
C GLU A 150 16.15 17.79 -5.38
N MET A 151 15.15 17.76 -4.50
CA MET A 151 13.98 18.62 -4.55
C MET A 151 14.22 20.03 -3.99
N GLY A 152 15.08 20.12 -2.97
CA GLY A 152 15.24 21.31 -2.13
C GLY A 152 14.29 21.32 -0.93
N ALA A 153 14.84 21.71 0.23
CA ALA A 153 14.14 21.68 1.52
C ALA A 153 12.89 22.57 1.56
N ASP A 154 12.93 23.74 0.91
CA ASP A 154 11.79 24.68 0.89
C ASP A 154 10.60 24.11 0.11
N VAL A 155 10.85 23.48 -1.03
CA VAL A 155 9.82 22.82 -1.86
C VAL A 155 9.25 21.61 -1.12
N PHE A 156 10.12 20.83 -0.48
CA PHE A 156 9.70 19.70 0.34
C PHE A 156 8.79 20.16 1.50
N ALA A 157 9.19 21.20 2.23
CA ALA A 157 8.41 21.79 3.31
C ALA A 157 7.06 22.32 2.81
N LEU A 158 7.06 23.08 1.71
CA LEU A 158 5.85 23.63 1.10
C LEU A 158 4.82 22.55 0.79
N TYR A 159 5.21 21.49 0.08
CA TYR A 159 4.29 20.43 -0.33
C TYR A 159 3.81 19.58 0.85
N LYS A 160 4.68 19.33 1.84
CA LYS A 160 4.29 18.64 3.07
C LYS A 160 3.31 19.47 3.89
N MET A 161 3.56 20.77 4.07
CA MET A 161 2.66 21.68 4.78
C MET A 161 1.32 21.86 4.07
N ALA A 162 1.30 21.81 2.73
CA ALA A 162 0.08 21.76 1.91
C ALA A 162 -0.67 20.41 1.99
N ASN A 163 -0.19 19.48 2.82
CA ASN A 163 -0.76 18.15 3.03
C ASN A 163 -0.85 17.29 1.74
N ILE A 164 0.09 17.47 0.81
CA ILE A 164 0.10 16.73 -0.45
C ILE A 164 0.64 15.32 -0.21
N GLY A 165 -0.16 14.32 -0.55
CA GLY A 165 0.20 12.91 -0.54
C GLY A 165 1.26 12.58 -1.60
N ASN A 166 2.20 11.72 -1.23
CA ASN A 166 3.29 11.31 -2.11
C ASN A 166 2.96 9.99 -2.86
N LEU A 167 3.99 9.42 -3.50
CA LEU A 167 3.95 8.11 -4.15
C LEU A 167 3.26 7.04 -3.28
N THR A 168 3.74 6.81 -2.06
CA THR A 168 3.20 5.79 -1.15
C THR A 168 1.72 6.02 -0.87
N PHE A 169 1.33 7.26 -0.57
CA PHE A 169 -0.08 7.59 -0.35
C PHE A 169 -0.96 7.24 -1.55
N THR A 170 -0.51 7.58 -2.77
CA THR A 170 -1.26 7.31 -4.00
C THR A 170 -1.49 5.80 -4.20
N TYR A 171 -0.46 4.97 -4.01
CA TYR A 171 -0.60 3.52 -4.13
C TYR A 171 -1.48 2.93 -3.00
N SER A 172 -1.42 3.50 -1.79
CA SER A 172 -2.37 3.15 -0.74
C SER A 172 -3.83 3.36 -1.17
N LEU A 173 -4.15 4.45 -1.88
CA LEU A 173 -5.50 4.70 -2.37
C LEU A 173 -5.99 3.59 -3.31
N VAL A 174 -5.12 3.13 -4.22
CA VAL A 174 -5.44 2.03 -5.15
C VAL A 174 -5.81 0.75 -4.37
N LEU A 175 -5.07 0.45 -3.29
CA LEU A 175 -5.34 -0.72 -2.45
C LEU A 175 -6.65 -0.64 -1.66
N LEU A 176 -7.20 0.57 -1.47
CA LEU A 176 -8.50 0.77 -0.81
C LEU A 176 -9.69 0.59 -1.75
N ILE A 177 -9.50 0.69 -3.06
CA ILE A 177 -10.58 0.60 -4.05
C ILE A 177 -11.38 -0.71 -3.93
N PRO A 178 -10.75 -1.91 -3.88
CA PRO A 178 -11.50 -3.16 -3.71
C PRO A 178 -12.39 -3.16 -2.46
N GLN A 179 -11.93 -2.55 -1.37
CA GLN A 179 -12.68 -2.46 -0.11
C GLN A 179 -13.89 -1.55 -0.25
N LEU A 180 -13.74 -0.39 -0.91
CA LEU A 180 -14.85 0.50 -1.19
C LEU A 180 -15.88 -0.12 -2.15
N ILE A 181 -15.44 -0.87 -3.16
CA ILE A 181 -16.35 -1.59 -4.07
C ILE A 181 -17.18 -2.60 -3.27
N PHE A 182 -16.57 -3.34 -2.34
CA PHE A 182 -17.32 -4.25 -1.47
C PHE A 182 -18.34 -3.49 -0.61
N LEU A 183 -17.98 -2.36 -0.02
CA LEU A 183 -18.92 -1.54 0.76
C LEU A 183 -20.12 -1.05 -0.08
N ILE A 184 -19.88 -0.61 -1.33
CA ILE A 184 -20.93 -0.18 -2.27
C ILE A 184 -21.89 -1.32 -2.59
N LYS A 185 -21.36 -2.53 -2.80
CA LYS A 185 -22.10 -3.72 -3.18
C LYS A 185 -22.89 -4.31 -2.02
N SER A 186 -22.24 -4.50 -0.88
CA SER A 186 -22.81 -5.10 0.34
C SER A 186 -23.79 -4.17 1.07
N ARG A 187 -23.68 -2.85 0.89
CA ARG A 187 -24.49 -1.83 1.58
C ARG A 187 -24.35 -1.83 3.10
N ILE A 188 -23.28 -2.42 3.65
CA ILE A 188 -22.96 -2.39 5.09
C ILE A 188 -22.81 -0.93 5.56
N VAL A 189 -22.23 -0.09 4.70
CA VAL A 189 -22.23 1.37 4.84
C VAL A 189 -23.18 1.96 3.80
N LYS A 190 -23.77 3.13 4.09
CA LYS A 190 -24.64 3.84 3.13
C LYS A 190 -23.92 3.97 1.78
N ARG A 191 -24.52 3.42 0.73
CA ARG A 191 -23.94 3.35 -0.61
C ARG A 191 -23.44 4.70 -1.11
N LEU A 192 -24.20 5.78 -0.91
CA LEU A 192 -23.81 7.14 -1.30
C LEU A 192 -22.49 7.58 -0.66
N ILE A 193 -22.27 7.24 0.62
CA ILE A 193 -21.03 7.58 1.34
C ILE A 193 -19.86 6.82 0.71
N SER A 194 -20.01 5.52 0.45
CA SER A 194 -18.94 4.72 -0.17
C SER A 194 -18.64 5.14 -1.61
N ILE A 195 -19.65 5.56 -2.38
CA ILE A 195 -19.46 6.14 -3.72
C ILE A 195 -18.72 7.48 -3.62
N ALA A 196 -19.13 8.38 -2.72
CA ALA A 196 -18.47 9.66 -2.53
C ALA A 196 -16.99 9.49 -2.15
N MET A 197 -16.68 8.55 -1.24
CA MET A 197 -15.30 8.19 -0.90
C MET A 197 -14.54 7.68 -2.13
N LEU A 198 -15.12 6.77 -2.91
CA LEU A 198 -14.49 6.24 -4.11
C LEU A 198 -14.19 7.34 -5.13
N VAL A 199 -15.14 8.25 -5.36
CA VAL A 199 -14.95 9.39 -6.28
C VAL A 199 -13.79 10.27 -5.83
N VAL A 200 -13.71 10.61 -4.53
CA VAL A 200 -12.60 11.40 -3.99
C VAL A 200 -11.26 10.70 -4.28
N LEU A 201 -11.15 9.41 -3.98
CA LEU A 201 -9.92 8.64 -4.22
C LEU A 201 -9.52 8.64 -5.70
N VAL A 202 -10.48 8.42 -6.59
CA VAL A 202 -10.27 8.37 -8.05
C VAL A 202 -9.81 9.72 -8.59
N MET A 203 -10.47 10.80 -8.19
CA MET A 203 -10.09 12.17 -8.58
C MET A 203 -8.67 12.49 -8.12
N THR A 204 -8.28 12.10 -6.91
CA THR A 204 -6.91 12.26 -6.43
C THR A 204 -5.92 11.44 -7.25
N ILE A 205 -6.17 10.14 -7.50
CA ILE A 205 -5.27 9.30 -8.30
C ILE A 205 -5.08 9.90 -9.70
N LEU A 206 -6.16 10.33 -10.36
CA LEU A 206 -6.11 11.02 -11.65
C LEU A 206 -5.20 12.25 -11.61
N LYS A 207 -5.34 13.08 -10.58
CA LYS A 207 -4.59 14.32 -10.48
C LYS A 207 -3.13 14.15 -10.08
N THR A 208 -2.76 13.01 -9.48
CA THR A 208 -1.36 12.70 -9.15
C THR A 208 -0.52 12.22 -10.34
N GLU A 209 -1.14 11.89 -11.47
CA GLU A 209 -0.46 11.54 -12.73
C GLU A 209 0.54 10.37 -12.63
N TYR A 210 0.26 9.40 -11.74
CA TYR A 210 1.01 8.16 -11.63
C TYR A 210 0.40 7.08 -12.53
N THR A 211 0.99 6.84 -13.70
CA THR A 211 0.46 5.90 -14.72
C THR A 211 0.22 4.49 -14.18
N THR A 212 1.15 3.92 -13.40
CA THR A 212 0.94 2.58 -12.81
C THR A 212 -0.23 2.57 -11.83
N ALA A 213 -0.43 3.63 -11.04
CA ALA A 213 -1.56 3.71 -10.13
C ALA A 213 -2.89 3.79 -10.91
N LEU A 214 -2.93 4.53 -12.03
CA LEU A 214 -4.08 4.60 -12.93
C LEU A 214 -4.45 3.26 -13.54
N LEU A 215 -3.45 2.50 -14.03
CA LEU A 215 -3.68 1.17 -14.59
C LEU A 215 -4.21 0.20 -13.53
N LEU A 216 -3.61 0.18 -12.33
CA LEU A 216 -4.07 -0.68 -11.24
C LEU A 216 -5.45 -0.27 -10.70
N MET A 217 -5.78 1.03 -10.72
CA MET A 217 -7.13 1.54 -10.45
C MET A 217 -8.13 1.01 -11.48
N ALA A 218 -7.81 1.08 -12.77
CA ALA A 218 -8.68 0.56 -13.84
C ALA A 218 -8.92 -0.95 -13.69
N ILE A 219 -7.88 -1.72 -13.39
CA ILE A 219 -7.99 -3.16 -13.11
C ILE A 219 -8.88 -3.41 -11.88
N SER A 220 -8.79 -2.56 -10.85
CA SER A 220 -9.65 -2.66 -9.65
C SER A 220 -11.13 -2.44 -9.95
N PHE A 221 -11.47 -1.60 -10.92
CA PHE A 221 -12.86 -1.39 -11.33
C PHE A 221 -13.50 -2.60 -12.02
N LEU A 222 -12.72 -3.56 -12.51
CA LEU A 222 -13.26 -4.83 -13.01
C LEU A 222 -14.05 -5.58 -11.93
N LEU A 223 -13.75 -5.32 -10.65
CA LEU A 223 -14.51 -5.88 -9.53
C LEU A 223 -15.97 -5.42 -9.49
N PHE A 224 -16.36 -4.32 -10.16
CA PHE A 224 -17.78 -3.94 -10.27
C PHE A 224 -18.61 -4.95 -11.06
N PHE A 225 -18.00 -5.60 -12.06
CA PHE A 225 -18.69 -6.60 -12.90
C PHE A 225 -18.75 -7.99 -12.27
N MET A 226 -18.00 -8.22 -11.18
CA MET A 226 -18.02 -9.48 -10.45
C MET A 226 -19.25 -9.63 -9.53
N PRO A 227 -19.64 -10.86 -9.14
CA PRO A 227 -20.65 -11.04 -8.10
C PRO A 227 -20.21 -10.42 -6.77
N ILE A 228 -21.15 -10.19 -5.86
CA ILE A 228 -20.83 -9.69 -4.51
C ILE A 228 -19.90 -10.67 -3.80
N HIS A 229 -20.16 -11.97 -3.91
CA HIS A 229 -19.34 -13.03 -3.32
C HIS A 229 -18.29 -13.52 -4.30
N ILE A 230 -17.09 -12.98 -4.17
CA ILE A 230 -15.97 -13.29 -5.05
C ILE A 230 -15.18 -14.46 -4.46
N THR A 231 -15.24 -15.61 -5.13
CA THR A 231 -14.42 -16.79 -4.79
C THR A 231 -13.07 -16.77 -5.50
N ARG A 232 -12.14 -17.63 -5.09
CA ARG A 232 -10.83 -17.79 -5.75
C ARG A 232 -10.93 -18.08 -7.26
N LYS A 233 -11.96 -18.81 -7.69
CA LYS A 233 -12.20 -19.13 -9.11
C LYS A 233 -12.47 -17.87 -9.93
N HIS A 234 -13.20 -16.90 -9.38
CA HIS A 234 -13.48 -15.63 -10.03
C HIS A 234 -12.21 -14.79 -10.21
N ILE A 235 -11.37 -14.73 -9.17
CA ILE A 235 -10.07 -14.04 -9.23
C ILE A 235 -9.16 -14.68 -10.28
N LEU A 236 -9.08 -16.02 -10.30
CA LEU A 236 -8.32 -16.74 -11.31
C LEU A 236 -8.86 -16.46 -12.72
N GLY A 237 -10.19 -16.48 -12.89
CA GLY A 237 -10.84 -16.12 -14.15
C GLY A 237 -10.51 -14.70 -14.60
N LEU A 238 -10.49 -13.72 -13.69
CA LEU A 238 -10.09 -12.35 -14.00
C LEU A 238 -8.63 -12.26 -14.44
N ILE A 239 -7.72 -12.97 -13.78
CA ILE A 239 -6.30 -13.01 -14.17
C ILE A 239 -6.14 -13.65 -15.55
N VAL A 240 -6.85 -14.75 -15.82
CA VAL A 240 -6.83 -15.42 -17.13
C VAL A 240 -7.38 -14.50 -18.21
N VAL A 241 -8.54 -13.88 -17.99
CA VAL A 241 -9.14 -12.92 -18.93
C VAL A 241 -8.23 -11.71 -19.15
N ALA A 242 -7.64 -11.15 -18.10
CA ALA A 242 -6.68 -10.06 -18.21
C ALA A 242 -5.43 -10.48 -18.99
N GLY A 243 -4.93 -11.71 -18.80
CA GLY A 243 -3.81 -12.27 -19.55
C GLY A 243 -4.14 -12.50 -21.03
N ILE A 244 -5.34 -13.01 -21.34
CA ILE A 244 -5.84 -13.16 -22.70
C ILE A 244 -5.96 -11.79 -23.35
N ILE A 245 -6.63 -10.84 -22.69
CA ILE A 245 -6.72 -9.45 -23.16
C ILE A 245 -5.31 -8.94 -23.41
N PHE A 246 -4.38 -9.06 -22.47
CA PHE A 246 -3.00 -8.61 -22.66
C PHE A 246 -2.32 -9.21 -23.90
N ILE A 247 -2.45 -10.52 -24.14
CA ILE A 247 -1.87 -11.19 -25.31
C ILE A 247 -2.49 -10.68 -26.61
N PHE A 248 -3.83 -10.65 -26.71
CA PHE A 248 -4.54 -10.22 -27.93
C PHE A 248 -4.52 -8.69 -28.10
N SER A 249 -4.31 -7.97 -27.02
CA SER A 249 -4.33 -6.51 -27.01
C SER A 249 -3.15 -5.86 -27.69
N LYS A 250 -2.04 -6.58 -27.91
CA LYS A 250 -0.94 -6.05 -28.74
C LYS A 250 -1.44 -5.55 -30.11
N LEU A 251 -2.53 -6.12 -30.62
CA LEU A 251 -3.13 -5.75 -31.91
C LEU A 251 -4.05 -4.52 -31.86
N PHE A 252 -4.50 -4.06 -30.68
CA PHE A 252 -5.53 -3.00 -30.58
C PHE A 252 -5.30 -1.98 -29.45
N ILE A 253 -4.75 -2.39 -28.30
CA ILE A 253 -4.50 -1.48 -27.16
C ILE A 253 -3.44 -0.44 -27.48
N SER A 254 -2.46 -0.76 -28.34
CA SER A 254 -1.47 0.21 -28.77
C SER A 254 -2.12 1.45 -29.41
N ASP A 255 -2.93 1.24 -30.45
CA ASP A 255 -3.61 2.33 -31.15
C ASP A 255 -4.64 3.03 -30.24
N LEU A 256 -5.29 2.29 -29.34
CA LEU A 256 -6.19 2.85 -28.33
C LEU A 256 -5.44 3.80 -27.37
N LEU A 257 -4.28 3.39 -26.84
CA LEU A 257 -3.49 4.21 -25.93
C LEU A 257 -2.95 5.48 -26.61
N ILE A 258 -2.47 5.35 -27.86
CA ILE A 258 -2.04 6.49 -28.67
C ILE A 258 -3.24 7.41 -28.95
N GLY A 259 -4.40 6.85 -29.30
CA GLY A 259 -5.62 7.62 -29.53
C GLY A 259 -6.06 8.39 -28.28
N ILE A 260 -6.11 7.73 -27.12
CA ILE A 260 -6.43 8.38 -25.84
C ILE A 260 -5.38 9.44 -25.51
N SER A 261 -4.09 9.22 -25.81
CA SER A 261 -3.03 10.18 -25.53
C SER A 261 -3.30 11.55 -26.15
N SER A 262 -3.88 11.57 -27.36
CA SER A 262 -4.24 12.81 -28.08
C SER A 262 -5.47 13.54 -27.51
N SER A 263 -6.27 12.87 -26.67
CA SER A 263 -7.51 13.42 -26.10
C SER A 263 -7.39 13.80 -24.62
N VAL A 264 -6.22 13.54 -24.02
CA VAL A 264 -5.95 13.79 -22.59
C VAL A 264 -5.36 15.19 -22.41
N GLY A 265 -5.98 16.00 -21.56
CA GLY A 265 -5.53 17.38 -21.30
C GLY A 265 -4.28 17.53 -20.42
N SER A 266 -3.69 16.44 -19.94
CA SER A 266 -2.42 16.45 -19.18
C SER A 266 -1.29 16.02 -20.11
N GLU A 267 -0.34 16.92 -20.37
CA GLU A 267 0.84 16.64 -21.22
C GLU A 267 1.64 15.44 -20.69
N THR A 268 1.86 15.38 -19.37
CA THR A 268 2.55 14.25 -18.72
C THR A 268 1.83 12.93 -18.99
N MET A 269 0.51 12.91 -18.80
CA MET A 269 -0.27 11.68 -18.98
C MET A 269 -0.38 11.29 -20.46
N ALA A 270 -0.53 12.26 -21.35
CA ALA A 270 -0.51 12.06 -22.80
C ALA A 270 0.80 11.42 -23.24
N ALA A 271 1.95 11.99 -22.86
CA ALA A 271 3.27 11.45 -23.17
C ALA A 271 3.39 9.97 -22.72
N ARG A 272 2.97 9.63 -21.50
CA ARG A 272 3.09 8.24 -21.00
C ARG A 272 2.16 7.26 -21.68
N LEU A 273 0.94 7.67 -22.01
CA LEU A 273 0.01 6.83 -22.76
C LEU A 273 0.54 6.60 -24.18
N ASN A 274 1.13 7.63 -24.78
CA ASN A 274 1.77 7.53 -26.08
C ASN A 274 2.98 6.57 -26.02
N ASP A 275 3.91 6.77 -25.09
CA ASP A 275 5.08 5.90 -24.88
C ASP A 275 4.66 4.44 -24.69
N LEU A 276 3.64 4.19 -23.86
CA LEU A 276 3.15 2.83 -23.60
C LEU A 276 2.50 2.22 -24.85
N GLY A 277 1.74 3.02 -25.60
CA GLY A 277 1.14 2.59 -26.85
C GLY A 277 2.20 2.27 -27.91
N MET A 278 3.21 3.12 -28.05
CA MET A 278 4.33 2.95 -28.98
C MET A 278 5.17 1.72 -28.64
N LEU A 279 5.46 1.48 -27.37
CA LEU A 279 6.17 0.28 -26.92
C LEU A 279 5.40 -1.01 -27.24
N LEU A 280 4.08 -1.00 -27.08
CA LEU A 280 3.25 -2.16 -27.45
C LEU A 280 3.20 -2.37 -28.97
N LYS A 281 3.33 -1.31 -29.77
CA LYS A 281 3.29 -1.34 -31.24
C LYS A 281 4.59 -1.87 -31.85
N ASN A 282 5.69 -1.25 -31.45
CA ASN A 282 6.97 -1.37 -32.16
C ASN A 282 7.94 -2.32 -31.45
N GLY A 283 7.60 -2.79 -30.26
CA GLY A 283 8.54 -3.44 -29.36
C GLY A 283 9.53 -2.44 -28.77
N MET A 284 10.44 -2.91 -27.91
CA MET A 284 11.51 -2.07 -27.37
C MET A 284 12.56 -1.82 -28.44
N THR A 285 12.80 -0.55 -28.78
CA THR A 285 14.00 -0.15 -29.52
C THR A 285 15.03 0.46 -28.56
N SER A 286 16.31 0.17 -28.78
CA SER A 286 17.42 0.58 -27.90
C SER A 286 17.61 2.10 -27.76
N ALA A 287 16.79 2.89 -28.45
CA ALA A 287 16.79 4.34 -28.48
C ALA A 287 15.46 4.94 -27.98
N ASP A 288 14.68 4.20 -27.18
CA ASP A 288 13.43 4.70 -26.61
C ASP A 288 13.75 5.71 -25.48
N GLU A 289 14.05 6.95 -25.89
CA GLU A 289 14.14 8.13 -25.02
C GLU A 289 12.75 8.41 -24.40
N GLY A 290 12.51 7.82 -23.23
CA GLY A 290 11.26 7.95 -22.51
C GLY A 290 11.31 7.29 -21.13
N ASP A 291 10.35 7.59 -20.26
CA ASP A 291 10.38 7.09 -18.87
C ASP A 291 10.17 5.58 -18.75
N ILE A 292 9.55 4.96 -19.76
CA ILE A 292 9.41 3.49 -19.78
C ILE A 292 10.75 2.84 -20.09
N GLY A 293 11.51 3.39 -21.04
CA GLY A 293 12.88 2.96 -21.34
C GLY A 293 13.79 3.09 -20.12
N SER A 294 13.75 4.25 -19.44
CA SER A 294 14.54 4.48 -18.23
C SER A 294 14.16 3.52 -17.09
N ARG A 295 12.86 3.24 -16.88
CA ARG A 295 12.40 2.25 -15.90
C ARG A 295 12.89 0.84 -16.19
N MET A 296 12.90 0.44 -17.46
CA MET A 296 13.40 -0.88 -17.86
C MET A 296 14.89 -1.01 -17.59
N GLU A 297 15.68 0.03 -17.89
CA GLU A 297 17.11 0.05 -17.53
C GLU A 297 17.31 -0.08 -16.02
N LEU A 298 16.52 0.60 -15.20
CA LEU A 298 16.59 0.47 -13.74
C LEU A 298 16.23 -0.95 -13.27
N TYR A 299 15.29 -1.63 -13.92
CA TYR A 299 15.02 -3.06 -13.63
C TYR A 299 16.18 -3.95 -14.05
N LYS A 300 16.76 -3.72 -15.24
CA LYS A 300 17.93 -4.46 -15.73
C LYS A 300 19.12 -4.29 -14.78
N MET A 301 19.36 -3.08 -14.26
CA MET A 301 20.42 -2.82 -13.28
C MET A 301 20.26 -3.71 -12.04
N SER A 302 19.06 -3.75 -11.45
CA SER A 302 18.81 -4.58 -10.26
C SER A 302 18.92 -6.09 -10.56
N ILE A 303 18.49 -6.52 -11.74
CA ILE A 303 18.62 -7.92 -12.19
C ILE A 303 20.09 -8.28 -12.43
N GLN A 304 20.85 -7.40 -13.08
CA GLN A 304 22.27 -7.62 -13.33
C GLN A 304 23.06 -7.67 -12.03
N SER A 305 22.78 -6.77 -11.09
CA SER A 305 23.37 -6.81 -9.74
C SER A 305 23.09 -8.14 -9.02
N PHE A 306 21.91 -8.73 -9.24
CA PHE A 306 21.62 -10.07 -8.71
C PHE A 306 22.44 -11.16 -9.41
N LEU A 307 22.57 -11.12 -10.74
CA LEU A 307 23.35 -12.10 -11.50
C LEU A 307 24.84 -12.05 -11.17
N GLU A 308 25.37 -10.87 -10.83
CA GLU A 308 26.76 -10.68 -10.41
C GLU A 308 27.03 -11.21 -8.98
N SER A 309 26.04 -11.13 -8.07
CA SER A 309 26.15 -11.66 -6.71
C SER A 309 24.85 -12.34 -6.25
N PRO A 310 24.57 -13.57 -6.71
CA PRO A 310 23.26 -14.19 -6.51
C PRO A 310 22.97 -14.56 -5.04
N LEU A 311 23.99 -14.93 -4.27
CA LEU A 311 23.78 -15.45 -2.91
C LEU A 311 23.52 -14.33 -1.91
N CYS A 312 24.37 -13.30 -1.90
CA CYS A 312 24.37 -12.23 -0.89
C CYS A 312 24.04 -10.84 -1.46
N GLY A 313 23.90 -10.68 -2.78
CA GLY A 313 23.61 -9.41 -3.42
C GLY A 313 24.80 -8.45 -3.51
N GLY A 314 24.55 -7.28 -4.11
CA GLY A 314 25.53 -6.21 -4.34
C GLY A 314 24.96 -4.83 -3.99
N ILE A 315 25.82 -3.93 -3.50
CA ILE A 315 25.39 -2.61 -3.00
C ILE A 315 25.53 -1.51 -4.07
N LYS A 316 26.35 -1.71 -5.11
CA LYS A 316 26.86 -0.61 -5.95
C LYS A 316 26.02 -0.25 -7.20
N SER A 317 24.96 -0.99 -7.55
CA SER A 317 24.23 -0.78 -8.81
C SER A 317 22.77 -1.22 -8.78
N ILE A 318 21.95 -0.58 -7.95
CA ILE A 318 20.53 -0.94 -7.79
C ILE A 318 19.63 0.14 -8.38
N GLY A 319 18.68 -0.26 -9.23
CA GLY A 319 17.81 0.67 -9.95
C GLY A 319 16.77 1.42 -9.10
N GLY A 320 16.39 0.89 -7.93
CA GLY A 320 15.58 1.64 -6.96
C GLY A 320 14.12 1.86 -7.37
N HIS A 321 13.61 1.09 -8.33
CA HIS A 321 12.29 1.25 -8.94
C HIS A 321 11.37 0.04 -8.80
N SER A 322 11.83 -1.04 -8.17
CA SER A 322 11.06 -2.27 -7.97
C SER A 322 11.47 -2.90 -6.65
N LEU A 323 10.59 -2.91 -5.66
CA LEU A 323 10.89 -3.52 -4.36
C LEU A 323 11.38 -4.97 -4.53
N PHE A 324 10.77 -5.73 -5.44
CA PHE A 324 11.13 -7.11 -5.71
C PHE A 324 12.51 -7.24 -6.36
N PHE A 325 12.75 -6.58 -7.50
CA PHE A 325 14.04 -6.70 -8.18
C PHE A 325 15.16 -6.02 -7.39
N ASP A 326 14.88 -4.92 -6.71
CA ASP A 326 15.86 -4.24 -5.86
C ASP A 326 16.23 -5.08 -4.63
N SER A 327 15.28 -5.83 -4.05
CA SER A 327 15.60 -6.76 -2.95
C SER A 327 16.47 -7.92 -3.43
N LEU A 328 16.22 -8.42 -4.64
CA LEU A 328 17.06 -9.43 -5.28
C LEU A 328 18.47 -8.89 -5.56
N GLY A 329 18.58 -7.72 -6.19
CA GLY A 329 19.88 -7.12 -6.49
C GLY A 329 20.68 -6.80 -5.22
N ARG A 330 20.02 -6.22 -4.20
CA ARG A 330 20.69 -5.79 -2.96
C ARG A 330 21.14 -6.93 -2.06
N PHE A 331 20.32 -7.98 -1.96
CA PHE A 331 20.49 -9.01 -0.93
C PHE A 331 20.59 -10.43 -1.50
N GLY A 332 20.54 -10.61 -2.81
CA GLY A 332 20.59 -11.93 -3.44
C GLY A 332 19.38 -12.80 -3.08
N LEU A 333 19.64 -14.10 -2.94
CA LEU A 333 18.66 -15.08 -2.49
C LEU A 333 18.16 -14.82 -1.05
N LEU A 334 18.94 -14.15 -0.20
CA LEU A 334 18.46 -13.75 1.12
C LEU A 334 17.32 -12.73 1.03
N GLY A 335 17.40 -11.80 0.07
CA GLY A 335 16.33 -10.85 -0.22
C GLY A 335 15.07 -11.55 -0.72
N LEU A 336 15.21 -12.52 -1.62
CA LEU A 336 14.09 -13.34 -2.08
C LEU A 336 13.44 -14.13 -0.94
N ALA A 337 14.25 -14.77 -0.10
CA ALA A 337 13.77 -15.53 1.04
C ALA A 337 13.01 -14.62 2.02
N ALA A 338 13.58 -13.46 2.37
CA ALA A 338 12.92 -12.49 3.21
C ALA A 338 11.60 -12.00 2.60
N PHE A 339 11.57 -11.64 1.31
CA PHE A 339 10.36 -11.24 0.61
C PHE A 339 9.28 -12.33 0.68
N ILE A 340 9.61 -13.57 0.31
CA ILE A 340 8.67 -14.71 0.34
C ILE A 340 8.16 -14.97 1.76
N ILE A 341 9.05 -15.00 2.75
CA ILE A 341 8.68 -15.24 4.15
C ILE A 341 7.75 -14.13 4.65
N SER A 342 8.09 -12.86 4.42
CA SER A 342 7.29 -11.72 4.86
C SER A 342 5.89 -11.77 4.26
N TYR A 343 5.76 -11.90 2.93
CA TYR A 343 4.44 -11.95 2.29
C TYR A 343 3.65 -13.21 2.64
N LYS A 344 4.31 -14.37 2.81
CA LYS A 344 3.65 -15.60 3.27
C LYS A 344 3.11 -15.45 4.69
N LYS A 345 3.84 -14.79 5.59
CA LYS A 345 3.39 -14.51 6.96
C LYS A 345 2.22 -13.53 6.96
N ILE A 346 2.32 -12.41 6.22
CA ILE A 346 1.22 -11.45 6.06
C ILE A 346 -0.05 -12.16 5.57
N TRP A 347 0.07 -13.00 4.54
CA TRP A 347 -1.04 -13.76 3.99
C TRP A 347 -1.69 -14.69 5.03
N ASN A 348 -0.88 -15.54 5.69
CA ASN A 348 -1.38 -16.56 6.60
C ASN A 348 -2.10 -15.97 7.81
N GLU A 349 -1.65 -14.81 8.27
CA GLU A 349 -2.09 -14.20 9.54
C GLU A 349 -3.23 -13.21 9.32
N PHE A 350 -3.21 -12.44 8.22
CA PHE A 350 -4.15 -11.33 8.03
C PHE A 350 -5.21 -11.57 6.95
N TYR A 351 -4.99 -12.52 6.03
CA TYR A 351 -5.89 -12.72 4.88
C TYR A 351 -6.52 -14.11 4.87
N LYS A 352 -5.71 -15.16 5.03
CA LYS A 352 -6.16 -16.56 5.02
C LYS A 352 -7.27 -16.88 6.04
N PRO A 353 -7.28 -16.32 7.27
CA PRO A 353 -8.34 -16.60 8.25
C PRO A 353 -9.75 -16.27 7.74
N PHE A 354 -9.86 -15.29 6.83
CA PHE A 354 -11.12 -14.87 6.24
C PHE A 354 -11.51 -15.65 4.98
N SER A 355 -10.84 -16.77 4.65
CA SER A 355 -10.97 -17.43 3.34
C SER A 355 -12.37 -17.95 2.96
N VAL A 356 -13.24 -18.14 3.95
CA VAL A 356 -14.64 -18.55 3.76
C VAL A 356 -15.62 -17.38 3.79
N ALA A 357 -15.14 -16.18 4.11
CA ALA A 357 -15.98 -15.01 4.29
C ALA A 357 -16.43 -14.41 2.94
N PRO A 358 -17.63 -13.82 2.85
CA PRO A 358 -18.18 -13.29 1.61
C PRO A 358 -17.36 -12.14 0.98
N TYR A 359 -16.56 -11.44 1.78
CA TYR A 359 -15.70 -10.33 1.37
C TYR A 359 -14.26 -10.76 1.02
N TYR A 360 -13.92 -12.03 1.18
CA TYR A 360 -12.55 -12.52 1.02
C TYR A 360 -11.93 -12.22 -0.35
N GLY A 361 -12.69 -12.32 -1.43
CA GLY A 361 -12.17 -12.05 -2.77
C GLY A 361 -11.65 -10.62 -2.94
N TYR A 362 -12.24 -9.63 -2.26
CA TYR A 362 -11.76 -8.24 -2.28
C TYR A 362 -10.46 -8.07 -1.47
N LEU A 363 -10.33 -8.79 -0.35
CA LEU A 363 -9.09 -8.85 0.44
C LEU A 363 -7.98 -9.49 -0.40
N LEU A 364 -8.25 -10.65 -1.00
CA LEU A 364 -7.32 -11.38 -1.86
C LEU A 364 -6.88 -10.53 -3.06
N PHE A 365 -7.81 -9.83 -3.72
CA PHE A 365 -7.47 -8.94 -4.82
C PHE A 365 -6.53 -7.82 -4.39
N SER A 366 -6.78 -7.19 -3.23
CA SER A 366 -5.90 -6.15 -2.69
C SER A 366 -4.50 -6.70 -2.36
N PHE A 367 -4.42 -7.94 -1.84
CA PHE A 367 -3.14 -8.60 -1.58
C PHE A 367 -2.35 -8.88 -2.87
N ILE A 368 -3.03 -9.35 -3.92
CA ILE A 368 -2.42 -9.56 -5.25
C ILE A 368 -1.91 -8.22 -5.81
N LEU A 369 -2.71 -7.15 -5.71
CA LEU A 369 -2.31 -5.81 -6.17
C LEU A 369 -1.00 -5.36 -5.51
N VAL A 370 -0.79 -5.63 -4.23
CA VAL A 370 0.45 -5.25 -3.53
C VAL A 370 1.65 -6.02 -4.08
N ILE A 371 1.51 -7.31 -4.37
CA ILE A 371 2.59 -8.10 -4.97
C ILE A 371 2.93 -7.53 -6.35
N VAL A 372 1.93 -7.18 -7.15
CA VAL A 372 2.14 -6.53 -8.45
C VAL A 372 2.81 -5.16 -8.27
N MET A 373 2.38 -4.36 -7.29
CA MET A 373 3.03 -3.08 -6.97
C MET A 373 4.48 -3.26 -6.54
N ALA A 374 4.80 -4.27 -5.73
CA ALA A 374 6.17 -4.55 -5.30
C ALA A 374 7.08 -4.92 -6.48
N ILE A 375 6.54 -5.52 -7.53
CA ILE A 375 7.27 -5.80 -8.77
C ILE A 375 7.44 -4.52 -9.61
N LEU A 376 6.41 -3.68 -9.70
CA LEU A 376 6.39 -2.50 -10.59
C LEU A 376 6.86 -1.19 -9.94
N ASN A 377 7.07 -1.18 -8.63
CA ASN A 377 7.30 0.03 -7.84
C ASN A 377 8.16 -0.25 -6.60
N PRO A 378 8.93 0.73 -6.09
CA PRO A 378 9.81 0.51 -4.94
C PRO A 378 9.10 0.53 -3.56
N LYS A 379 7.77 0.67 -3.50
CA LYS A 379 7.03 0.81 -2.22
C LYS A 379 6.30 -0.47 -1.82
N ASP A 380 6.41 -0.84 -0.54
CA ASP A 380 5.83 -2.05 0.05
C ASP A 380 4.40 -1.88 0.58
N ASN A 381 4.00 -0.65 0.91
CA ASN A 381 2.71 -0.30 1.51
C ASN A 381 2.38 -1.16 2.74
N LEU A 382 3.38 -1.47 3.58
CA LEU A 382 3.26 -2.42 4.69
C LEU A 382 2.10 -2.06 5.65
N GLY A 383 1.94 -0.78 5.99
CA GLY A 383 0.86 -0.33 6.87
C GLY A 383 -0.54 -0.54 6.30
N VAL A 384 -0.70 -0.55 4.98
CA VAL A 384 -1.99 -0.83 4.35
C VAL A 384 -2.32 -2.32 4.44
N ILE A 385 -1.36 -3.18 4.12
CA ILE A 385 -1.58 -4.64 4.03
C ILE A 385 -1.60 -5.34 5.38
N THR A 386 -0.89 -4.79 6.37
CA THR A 386 -0.85 -5.37 7.72
C THR A 386 -1.80 -4.71 8.69
N PHE A 387 -2.29 -3.49 8.42
CA PHE A 387 -3.20 -2.81 9.36
C PHE A 387 -4.50 -2.36 8.69
N THR A 388 -4.43 -1.56 7.62
CA THR A 388 -5.65 -0.94 7.05
C THR A 388 -6.64 -1.95 6.46
N ILE A 389 -6.19 -2.82 5.56
CA ILE A 389 -7.04 -3.86 4.95
C ILE A 389 -7.53 -4.87 5.99
N PRO A 390 -6.68 -5.37 6.90
CA PRO A 390 -7.14 -6.23 8.00
C PRO A 390 -8.18 -5.55 8.90
N LEU A 391 -8.09 -4.24 9.13
CA LEU A 391 -9.09 -3.50 9.90
C LEU A 391 -10.45 -3.46 9.18
N PHE A 392 -10.47 -3.34 7.85
CA PHE A 392 -11.70 -3.55 7.06
C PHE A 392 -12.25 -4.97 7.26
N ALA A 393 -11.40 -6.00 7.22
CA ALA A 393 -11.82 -7.39 7.42
C ALA A 393 -12.46 -7.61 8.81
N LEU A 394 -11.86 -7.07 9.88
CA LEU A 394 -12.43 -7.10 11.23
C LEU A 394 -13.80 -6.41 11.29
N PHE A 395 -13.91 -5.24 10.66
CA PHE A 395 -15.18 -4.52 10.58
C PHE A 395 -16.26 -5.32 9.83
N TYR A 396 -15.93 -5.89 8.67
CA TYR A 396 -16.87 -6.72 7.92
C TYR A 396 -17.31 -7.95 8.71
N ASN A 397 -16.37 -8.61 9.39
CA ASN A 397 -16.65 -9.80 10.18
C ASN A 397 -17.69 -9.50 11.28
N GLN A 398 -17.49 -8.40 12.02
CA GLN A 398 -18.42 -7.98 13.07
C GLN A 398 -19.81 -7.63 12.54
N GLN A 399 -19.89 -6.97 11.37
CA GLN A 399 -21.18 -6.67 10.75
C GLN A 399 -21.90 -7.94 10.27
N TYR A 400 -21.15 -8.89 9.70
CA TYR A 400 -21.71 -10.15 9.22
C TYR A 400 -22.22 -11.02 10.37
N GLU A 401 -21.43 -11.20 11.43
CA GLU A 401 -21.85 -11.92 12.65
C GLU A 401 -23.12 -11.30 13.25
N SER A 402 -23.17 -9.97 13.40
CA SER A 402 -24.34 -9.27 13.92
C SER A 402 -25.61 -9.38 13.07
N SER A 403 -25.47 -9.76 11.79
CA SER A 403 -26.60 -9.97 10.87
C SER A 403 -27.15 -11.39 10.93
N LEU A 404 -26.31 -12.37 11.30
CA LEU A 404 -26.73 -13.75 11.53
C LEU A 404 -27.47 -13.89 12.86
N ASP A 405 -27.03 -13.18 13.91
CA ASP A 405 -27.68 -13.21 15.24
C ASP A 405 -29.08 -12.57 15.27
N ARG A 406 -29.48 -11.88 14.19
CA ARG A 406 -30.80 -11.23 14.06
C ARG A 406 -31.78 -12.04 13.20
N GLN A 407 -31.36 -13.18 12.67
CA GLN A 407 -32.19 -14.15 11.95
C GLN A 407 -32.51 -15.31 12.88
#